data_AF-A0A3D2CJK1-F1
#
_entry.id   AF-A0A3D2CJK1-F1
#
_cell.length_a   1.000
_cell.length_b   1.000
_cell.length_c   1.000
_cell.angle_alpha   90.00
_cell.angle_beta   90.00
_cell.angle_gamma   90.00
#
_symmetry.space_group_name_H-M   'P 1'
#
loop_
_entity.id
_entity.type
_entity.pdbx_description
1 polymer ?
#
loop_
_entity_poly.entity_id
_entity_poly.type
_entity_poly.pdbx_seq_one_letter_code
_entity_poly.pdbx_strand_id
1 'polypeptide(L)'
;MGFLVMQTSMTKILMICIGKWRCLLKLQRERKIPNKPRFNYVTEKAYNFLLEHGYSTFPISPMQVLDDISEYVRWMPWSEAKKKLKCSDPFHLMTLGAEARTIRCRDNGLYLMIYDDVHYNSERRILWTLMHEIGHIVLGHLLEFEDTALSRGGLTKKGYEVLEIEAHYFAAEVMMPTVLMKYFHHISVEKMELLFGVSEEAAKKKYKRVFETSYIPDSPCEQKLYRNFFNFIENDVDKTIYTNIYGSWGLPHKSKYVPLCRKCSGCLSYVSDSESVFCPFCGEEMNKETTYRTSFQRFRDMQQFYKLPGKSHPNLLAESAFVDHGEESERVRICYNCLNHDISEGALYCNICGQPLLNYCEKEHKSLRLKEPYCSSCGSQTRFCSCYLKTEQRLMRIKDCSGQDGFSYDWMQYPFWAYIQMKILSPHSPFSDDLKSALLYSNASVFDSYEIDLFIRAMNSI
;
A
#
# COMPACT_ATOMS: atom_id res chain seq x y z
N MET A 1 14.22 9.16 -31.10
CA MET A 1 13.20 8.19 -31.58
C MET A 1 12.76 7.19 -30.50
N GLY A 2 13.11 7.40 -29.22
CA GLY A 2 12.81 6.47 -28.10
C GLY A 2 11.68 6.89 -27.15
N PHE A 3 11.03 8.04 -27.35
CA PHE A 3 9.89 8.46 -26.53
C PHE A 3 8.54 7.87 -27.00
N LEU A 4 8.49 7.29 -28.20
CA LEU A 4 7.26 6.75 -28.79
C LEU A 4 6.97 5.28 -28.41
N VAL A 5 7.97 4.55 -27.89
CA VAL A 5 7.85 3.09 -27.68
C VAL A 5 7.32 2.74 -26.28
N MET A 6 7.57 3.57 -25.26
CA MET A 6 6.96 3.38 -23.93
C MET A 6 5.47 3.76 -23.90
N GLN A 7 5.07 4.78 -24.68
CA GLN A 7 3.66 5.16 -24.80
C GLN A 7 2.82 4.10 -25.51
N THR A 8 3.42 3.31 -26.41
CA THR A 8 2.72 2.28 -27.20
C THR A 8 2.48 0.97 -26.43
N SER A 9 3.26 0.68 -25.38
CA SER A 9 3.02 -0.48 -24.51
C SER A 9 1.89 -0.22 -23.49
N MET A 10 1.83 1.01 -22.94
CA MET A 10 0.69 1.44 -22.12
C MET A 10 -0.62 1.52 -22.91
N THR A 11 -0.59 1.97 -24.17
CA THR A 11 -1.80 1.98 -25.03
C THR A 11 -2.21 0.59 -25.51
N LYS A 12 -1.31 -0.40 -25.62
CA LYS A 12 -1.71 -1.79 -25.91
C LYS A 12 -2.37 -2.48 -24.71
N ILE A 13 -1.93 -2.20 -23.48
CA ILE A 13 -2.62 -2.67 -22.27
C ILE A 13 -3.97 -1.95 -22.12
N LEU A 14 -4.03 -0.65 -22.42
CA LEU A 14 -5.28 0.12 -22.47
C LEU A 14 -6.25 -0.42 -23.53
N MET A 15 -5.76 -0.83 -24.71
CA MET A 15 -6.59 -1.44 -25.76
C MET A 15 -7.15 -2.82 -25.40
N ILE A 16 -6.45 -3.60 -24.56
CA ILE A 16 -6.97 -4.87 -24.03
C ILE A 16 -8.06 -4.59 -22.97
N CYS A 17 -7.96 -3.48 -22.22
CA CYS A 17 -9.00 -3.02 -21.29
C CYS A 17 -10.28 -2.57 -22.02
N ILE A 18 -10.17 -1.90 -23.18
CA ILE A 18 -11.32 -1.47 -24.01
C ILE A 18 -12.14 -2.68 -24.52
N GLY A 19 -11.48 -3.81 -24.81
CA GLY A 19 -12.13 -5.03 -25.30
C GLY A 19 -12.97 -5.77 -24.25
N LYS A 20 -12.57 -5.72 -22.97
CA LYS A 20 -13.27 -6.42 -21.88
C LYS A 20 -14.47 -5.67 -21.33
N TRP A 21 -14.43 -4.34 -21.30
CA TRP A 21 -15.60 -3.53 -20.91
C TRP A 21 -16.70 -3.51 -21.98
N ARG A 22 -16.34 -3.66 -23.27
CA ARG A 22 -17.33 -3.98 -24.32
C ARG A 22 -18.04 -5.33 -24.11
N CYS A 23 -17.43 -6.25 -23.38
CA CYS A 23 -18.02 -7.56 -23.09
C CYS A 23 -18.95 -7.56 -21.87
N LEU A 24 -18.82 -6.57 -20.96
CA LEU A 24 -19.82 -6.28 -19.91
C LEU A 24 -21.11 -5.64 -20.47
N LEU A 25 -21.08 -5.15 -21.71
CA LEU A 25 -22.23 -4.55 -22.40
C LEU A 25 -23.18 -5.57 -23.07
N LYS A 26 -22.99 -6.88 -22.84
CA LYS A 26 -23.97 -7.94 -23.14
C LYS A 26 -24.41 -8.69 -21.87
N LEU A 27 -24.68 -7.97 -20.78
CA LEU A 27 -25.32 -8.58 -19.63
C LEU A 27 -26.81 -8.76 -19.91
N GLN A 28 -27.25 -10.02 -20.02
CA GLN A 28 -28.66 -10.37 -19.94
C GLN A 28 -29.20 -9.86 -18.60
N ARG A 29 -30.33 -9.13 -18.63
CA ARG A 29 -31.01 -8.67 -17.40
C ARG A 29 -31.33 -9.87 -16.50
N GLU A 30 -30.65 -9.99 -15.36
CA GLU A 30 -31.09 -10.90 -14.30
C GLU A 30 -32.29 -10.27 -13.60
N ARG A 31 -33.45 -10.91 -13.73
CA ARG A 31 -34.75 -10.29 -13.43
C ARG A 31 -35.08 -10.14 -11.93
N LYS A 32 -34.19 -10.51 -11.00
CA LYS A 32 -34.45 -10.42 -9.55
C LYS A 32 -33.21 -10.09 -8.72
N ILE A 33 -33.36 -9.16 -7.77
CA ILE A 33 -32.34 -8.84 -6.78
C ILE A 33 -32.05 -10.08 -5.91
N PRO A 34 -30.76 -10.39 -5.61
CA PRO A 34 -30.41 -11.49 -4.73
C PRO A 34 -31.01 -11.35 -3.32
N ASN A 35 -31.36 -12.47 -2.70
CA ASN A 35 -31.89 -12.47 -1.32
C ASN A 35 -30.82 -12.24 -0.25
N LYS A 36 -29.54 -12.35 -0.60
CA LYS A 36 -28.39 -12.15 0.30
C LYS A 36 -27.23 -11.50 -0.45
N PRO A 37 -26.35 -10.74 0.24
CA PRO A 37 -25.16 -10.16 -0.38
C PRO A 37 -24.23 -11.21 -1.00
N ARG A 38 -23.77 -10.94 -2.22
CA ARG A 38 -22.87 -11.78 -3.03
C ARG A 38 -21.42 -11.42 -2.76
N PHE A 39 -20.93 -11.62 -1.54
CA PHE A 39 -19.58 -11.17 -1.14
C PHE A 39 -18.45 -11.63 -2.07
N ASN A 40 -18.46 -12.88 -2.53
CA ASN A 40 -17.42 -13.38 -3.45
C ASN A 40 -17.42 -12.64 -4.80
N TYR A 41 -18.60 -12.38 -5.37
CA TYR A 41 -18.75 -11.60 -6.60
C TYR A 41 -18.22 -10.18 -6.41
N VAL A 42 -18.57 -9.54 -5.29
CA VAL A 42 -18.12 -8.19 -4.97
C VAL A 42 -16.60 -8.13 -4.79
N THR A 43 -16.01 -9.10 -4.08
CA THR A 43 -14.54 -9.19 -3.92
C THR A 43 -13.85 -9.33 -5.27
N GLU A 44 -14.33 -10.23 -6.13
CA GLU A 44 -13.74 -10.44 -7.45
C GLU A 44 -13.85 -9.19 -8.31
N LYS A 45 -14.99 -8.49 -8.29
CA LYS A 45 -15.18 -7.21 -8.99
C LYS A 45 -14.25 -6.12 -8.46
N ALA A 46 -14.12 -5.97 -7.14
CA ALA A 46 -13.21 -5.02 -6.53
C ALA A 46 -11.74 -5.29 -6.93
N TYR A 47 -11.32 -6.56 -6.91
CA TYR A 47 -9.93 -6.92 -7.22
C TYR A 47 -9.62 -6.79 -8.71
N ASN A 48 -10.55 -7.18 -9.59
CA ASN A 48 -10.42 -6.92 -11.03
C ASN A 48 -10.39 -5.42 -11.30
N PHE A 49 -11.23 -4.62 -10.64
CA PHE A 49 -11.22 -3.17 -10.76
C PHE A 49 -9.85 -2.58 -10.44
N LEU A 50 -9.24 -3.00 -9.32
CA LEU A 50 -7.89 -2.60 -8.93
C LEU A 50 -6.83 -2.96 -9.99
N LEU A 51 -6.90 -4.17 -10.53
CA LEU A 51 -5.95 -4.67 -11.53
C LEU A 51 -6.10 -3.98 -12.88
N GLU A 52 -7.34 -3.77 -13.34
CA GLU A 52 -7.65 -3.17 -14.65
C GLU A 52 -7.24 -1.69 -14.73
N HIS A 53 -7.35 -0.96 -13.62
CA HIS A 53 -6.96 0.45 -13.52
C HIS A 53 -5.51 0.65 -13.07
N GLY A 54 -4.77 -0.44 -12.81
CA GLY A 54 -3.34 -0.38 -12.48
C GLY A 54 -3.03 0.23 -11.10
N TYR A 55 -3.99 0.25 -10.17
CA TYR A 55 -3.73 0.71 -8.81
C TYR A 55 -2.69 -0.19 -8.13
N SER A 56 -1.72 0.46 -7.47
CA SER A 56 -0.54 -0.19 -6.88
C SER A 56 -0.06 0.45 -5.58
N THR A 57 -0.71 1.51 -5.11
CA THR A 57 -0.37 2.26 -3.90
C THR A 57 -1.61 2.60 -3.09
N PHE A 58 -1.42 2.88 -1.80
CA PHE A 58 -2.46 3.41 -0.91
C PHE A 58 -2.09 4.81 -0.40
N PRO A 59 -3.06 5.63 0.02
CA PRO A 59 -4.51 5.40 -0.07
C PRO A 59 -5.01 5.46 -1.53
N ILE A 60 -6.03 4.67 -1.86
CA ILE A 60 -6.70 4.79 -3.16
C ILE A 60 -7.70 5.93 -3.06
N SER A 61 -7.42 7.03 -3.76
CA SER A 61 -8.26 8.23 -3.76
C SER A 61 -9.50 8.01 -4.63
N PRO A 62 -10.72 8.06 -4.07
CA PRO A 62 -11.96 8.00 -4.85
C PRO A 62 -12.08 9.14 -5.88
N MET A 63 -11.46 10.29 -5.61
CA MET A 63 -11.43 11.41 -6.55
C MET A 63 -10.60 11.06 -7.78
N GLN A 64 -9.41 10.46 -7.57
CA GLN A 64 -8.59 9.95 -8.67
C GLN A 64 -9.33 8.85 -9.43
N VAL A 65 -10.04 7.96 -8.73
CA VAL A 65 -10.86 6.93 -9.36
C VAL A 65 -11.92 7.54 -10.28
N LEU A 66 -12.61 8.59 -9.83
CA LEU A 66 -13.60 9.30 -10.63
C LEU A 66 -12.98 9.97 -11.86
N ASP A 67 -11.76 10.49 -11.75
CA ASP A 67 -11.00 11.03 -12.89
C ASP A 67 -10.64 9.93 -13.89
N ASP A 68 -10.17 8.77 -13.40
CA ASP A 68 -9.80 7.61 -14.22
C ASP A 68 -11.00 7.02 -14.99
N ILE A 69 -12.22 7.14 -14.46
CA ILE A 69 -13.48 6.69 -15.10
C ILE A 69 -14.33 7.84 -15.66
N SER A 70 -13.73 9.02 -15.87
CA SER A 70 -14.45 10.24 -16.29
C SER A 70 -15.14 10.15 -17.65
N GLU A 71 -14.76 9.18 -18.49
CA GLU A 71 -15.47 8.83 -19.72
C GLU A 71 -16.90 8.32 -19.48
N TYR A 72 -17.16 7.75 -18.30
CA TYR A 72 -18.43 7.13 -17.94
C TYR A 72 -19.16 7.87 -16.82
N VAL A 73 -18.44 8.56 -15.94
CA VAL A 73 -18.98 9.18 -14.74
C VAL A 73 -18.66 10.67 -14.71
N ARG A 74 -19.67 11.50 -14.47
CA ARG A 74 -19.52 12.91 -14.13
C ARG A 74 -19.99 13.09 -12.69
N TRP A 75 -19.21 13.81 -11.91
CA TRP A 75 -19.48 14.01 -10.50
C TRP A 75 -19.33 15.49 -10.13
N MET A 76 -20.02 15.93 -9.08
CA MET A 76 -19.85 17.28 -8.53
C MET A 76 -20.36 17.36 -7.09
N PRO A 77 -19.83 18.28 -6.26
CA PRO A 77 -20.40 18.59 -4.95
C PRO A 77 -21.82 19.17 -5.06
N TRP A 78 -22.66 18.91 -4.05
CA TRP A 78 -24.03 19.39 -3.98
C TRP A 78 -24.11 20.91 -4.01
N SER A 79 -23.19 21.60 -3.33
CA SER A 79 -23.12 23.06 -3.32
C SER A 79 -22.92 23.66 -4.72
N GLU A 80 -22.20 22.96 -5.60
CA GLU A 80 -21.99 23.32 -7.00
C GLU A 80 -23.20 22.94 -7.86
N ALA A 81 -23.74 21.72 -7.68
CA ALA A 81 -24.91 21.25 -8.39
C ALA A 81 -26.12 22.17 -8.21
N LYS A 82 -26.35 22.65 -6.97
CA LYS A 82 -27.41 23.59 -6.62
C LYS A 82 -27.34 24.86 -7.47
N LYS A 83 -26.14 25.41 -7.66
CA LYS A 83 -25.90 26.62 -8.45
C LYS A 83 -26.08 26.36 -9.95
N LYS A 84 -25.46 25.30 -10.47
CA LYS A 84 -25.50 24.96 -11.91
C LYS A 84 -26.91 24.58 -12.38
N LEU A 85 -27.62 23.78 -11.60
CA LEU A 85 -28.96 23.29 -11.94
C LEU A 85 -30.07 24.25 -11.53
N LYS A 86 -29.76 25.33 -10.80
CA LYS A 86 -30.74 26.27 -10.22
C LYS A 86 -31.87 25.54 -9.49
N CYS A 87 -31.54 24.44 -8.83
CA CYS A 87 -32.47 23.57 -8.12
C CYS A 87 -32.10 23.61 -6.64
N SER A 88 -33.07 23.76 -5.74
CA SER A 88 -32.82 23.87 -4.30
C SER A 88 -32.33 22.57 -3.67
N ASP A 89 -32.70 21.42 -4.25
CA ASP A 89 -32.31 20.09 -3.80
C ASP A 89 -32.03 19.16 -4.99
N PRO A 90 -30.89 19.34 -5.68
CA PRO A 90 -30.48 18.47 -6.78
C PRO A 90 -30.55 16.99 -6.40
N PHE A 91 -31.19 16.19 -7.26
CA PHE A 91 -31.38 14.75 -7.08
C PHE A 91 -32.14 14.35 -5.80
N HIS A 92 -32.84 15.29 -5.16
CA HIS A 92 -33.57 15.09 -3.91
C HIS A 92 -32.68 14.61 -2.75
N LEU A 93 -31.41 15.00 -2.76
CA LEU A 93 -30.40 14.54 -1.81
C LEU A 93 -30.80 14.86 -0.35
N MET A 94 -31.24 16.10 -0.10
CA MET A 94 -31.64 16.56 1.23
C MET A 94 -32.98 15.96 1.65
N THR A 95 -33.94 15.91 0.73
CA THR A 95 -35.27 15.33 1.00
C THR A 95 -35.18 13.87 1.43
N LEU A 96 -34.21 13.13 0.88
CA LEU A 96 -33.98 11.72 1.20
C LEU A 96 -33.01 11.50 2.36
N GLY A 97 -32.36 12.56 2.87
CA GLY A 97 -31.31 12.44 3.89
C GLY A 97 -30.12 11.59 3.44
N ALA A 98 -29.81 11.61 2.14
CA ALA A 98 -28.75 10.80 1.54
C ALA A 98 -27.43 11.59 1.47
N GLU A 99 -26.29 10.91 1.62
CA GLU A 99 -24.96 11.55 1.55
C GLU A 99 -24.49 11.76 0.11
N ALA A 100 -24.91 10.88 -0.79
CA ALA A 100 -24.72 11.02 -2.22
C ALA A 100 -25.86 10.33 -2.98
N ARG A 101 -25.98 10.66 -4.27
CA ARG A 101 -26.80 9.93 -5.21
C ARG A 101 -26.17 9.88 -6.58
N THR A 102 -26.26 8.71 -7.19
CA THR A 102 -25.92 8.48 -8.59
C THR A 102 -27.16 8.20 -9.42
N ILE A 103 -27.29 8.87 -10.55
CA ILE A 103 -28.30 8.58 -11.58
C ILE A 103 -27.61 8.21 -12.90
N ARG A 104 -28.27 7.40 -13.71
CA ARG A 104 -27.81 7.10 -15.07
C ARG A 104 -28.65 7.81 -16.11
N CYS A 105 -28.00 8.58 -16.97
CA CYS A 105 -28.57 9.24 -18.13
C CYS A 105 -28.99 8.20 -19.19
N ARG A 106 -30.26 8.24 -19.62
CA ARG A 106 -30.82 7.27 -20.59
C ARG A 106 -30.38 7.51 -22.03
N ASP A 107 -30.07 8.75 -22.35
CA ASP A 107 -29.71 9.27 -23.67
C ASP A 107 -28.30 8.88 -24.09
N ASN A 108 -27.33 8.98 -23.17
CA ASN A 108 -25.91 8.72 -23.45
C ASN A 108 -25.30 7.61 -22.59
N GLY A 109 -26.04 7.09 -21.61
CA GLY A 109 -25.58 6.04 -20.71
C GLY A 109 -24.61 6.49 -19.62
N LEU A 110 -24.28 7.78 -19.53
CA LEU A 110 -23.38 8.35 -18.53
C LEU A 110 -24.00 8.30 -17.13
N TYR A 111 -23.15 8.21 -16.12
CA TYR A 111 -23.53 8.35 -14.72
C TYR A 111 -23.30 9.79 -14.27
N LEU A 112 -24.28 10.36 -13.58
CA LEU A 112 -24.17 11.64 -12.89
C LEU A 112 -24.24 11.38 -11.39
N MET A 113 -23.21 11.78 -10.66
CA MET A 113 -23.09 11.63 -9.21
C MET A 113 -23.07 12.99 -8.52
N ILE A 114 -23.85 13.14 -7.45
CA ILE A 114 -23.81 14.31 -6.56
C ILE A 114 -23.59 13.82 -5.14
N TYR A 115 -22.67 14.46 -4.41
CA TYR A 115 -22.40 14.18 -3.00
C TYR A 115 -22.55 15.45 -2.15
N ASP A 116 -22.95 15.30 -0.89
CA ASP A 116 -23.14 16.41 0.04
C ASP A 116 -21.81 16.86 0.66
N ASP A 117 -21.32 18.01 0.21
CA ASP A 117 -20.12 18.69 0.71
C ASP A 117 -20.41 19.76 1.78
N VAL A 118 -21.69 19.94 2.16
CA VAL A 118 -22.13 21.01 3.06
C VAL A 118 -22.40 20.48 4.47
N HIS A 119 -23.16 19.39 4.58
CA HIS A 119 -23.51 18.82 5.90
C HIS A 119 -22.53 17.74 6.36
N TYR A 120 -21.76 17.16 5.42
CA TYR A 120 -20.69 16.22 5.71
C TYR A 120 -19.36 16.86 5.36
N ASN A 121 -18.59 17.22 6.38
CA ASN A 121 -17.29 17.89 6.24
C ASN A 121 -16.10 16.98 6.59
N SER A 122 -16.37 15.73 6.99
CA SER A 122 -15.31 14.74 7.19
C SER A 122 -14.83 14.24 5.83
N GLU A 123 -13.62 14.63 5.43
CA GLU A 123 -13.00 14.23 4.17
C GLU A 123 -13.08 12.70 3.98
N ARG A 124 -12.70 11.93 5.01
CA ARG A 124 -12.73 10.46 4.95
C ARG A 124 -14.14 9.88 4.76
N ARG A 125 -15.17 10.54 5.29
CA ARG A 125 -16.56 10.12 5.07
C ARG A 125 -16.98 10.42 3.64
N ILE A 126 -16.67 11.61 3.12
CA ILE A 126 -16.92 11.95 1.72
C ILE A 126 -16.24 10.94 0.79
N LEU A 127 -14.96 10.64 1.02
CA LEU A 127 -14.21 9.68 0.22
C LEU A 127 -14.87 8.28 0.26
N TRP A 128 -15.26 7.82 1.45
CA TRP A 128 -15.98 6.54 1.58
C TRP A 128 -17.30 6.53 0.80
N THR A 129 -18.08 7.60 0.92
CA THR A 129 -19.37 7.76 0.23
C THR A 129 -19.18 7.75 -1.29
N LEU A 130 -18.17 8.45 -1.82
CA LEU A 130 -17.85 8.42 -3.26
C LEU A 130 -17.47 7.02 -3.73
N MET A 131 -16.63 6.30 -2.99
CA MET A 131 -16.25 4.93 -3.35
C MET A 131 -17.43 3.96 -3.25
N HIS A 132 -18.34 4.18 -2.31
CA HIS A 132 -19.59 3.42 -2.20
C HIS A 132 -20.48 3.63 -3.44
N GLU A 133 -20.65 4.88 -3.90
CA GLU A 133 -21.38 5.18 -5.13
C GLU A 133 -20.70 4.58 -6.38
N ILE A 134 -19.36 4.61 -6.47
CA ILE A 134 -18.60 3.89 -7.51
C ILE A 134 -18.93 2.40 -7.45
N GLY A 135 -19.06 1.82 -6.25
CA GLY A 135 -19.49 0.43 -6.07
C GLY A 135 -20.83 0.13 -6.71
N HIS A 136 -21.84 1.01 -6.55
CA HIS A 136 -23.12 0.85 -7.23
C HIS A 136 -23.01 0.85 -8.76
N ILE A 137 -22.10 1.66 -9.32
CA ILE A 137 -21.83 1.72 -10.75
C ILE A 137 -21.14 0.43 -11.23
N VAL A 138 -20.03 0.06 -10.60
CA VAL A 138 -19.17 -1.08 -11.00
C VAL A 138 -19.88 -2.42 -10.83
N LEU A 139 -20.70 -2.56 -9.79
CA LEU A 139 -21.48 -3.77 -9.55
C LEU A 139 -22.74 -3.86 -10.41
N GLY A 140 -23.03 -2.85 -11.25
CA GLY A 140 -24.18 -2.84 -12.14
C GLY A 140 -25.52 -2.65 -11.42
N HIS A 141 -25.53 -2.19 -10.16
CA HIS A 141 -26.75 -2.05 -9.36
C HIS A 141 -27.79 -1.11 -9.97
N LEU A 142 -27.36 -0.16 -10.82
CA LEU A 142 -28.21 0.79 -11.53
C LEU A 142 -28.71 0.28 -12.90
N LEU A 143 -28.29 -0.92 -13.32
CA LEU A 143 -28.54 -1.50 -14.65
C LEU A 143 -29.24 -2.85 -14.59
N GLU A 144 -28.74 -3.73 -13.73
CA GLU A 144 -29.03 -5.16 -13.78
C GLU A 144 -30.42 -5.48 -13.24
N PHE A 145 -30.95 -4.63 -12.36
CA PHE A 145 -32.24 -4.85 -11.70
C PHE A 145 -33.30 -3.89 -12.25
N GLU A 146 -34.40 -4.45 -12.77
CA GLU A 146 -35.49 -3.65 -13.35
C GLU A 146 -36.07 -2.65 -12.34
N ASP A 147 -36.10 -3.02 -11.05
CA ASP A 147 -36.59 -2.21 -9.93
C ASP A 147 -35.74 -0.95 -9.66
N THR A 148 -34.45 -0.97 -9.97
CA THR A 148 -33.54 0.20 -9.81
C THR A 148 -33.39 0.99 -11.12
N ALA A 149 -33.45 0.32 -12.27
CA ALA A 149 -33.35 0.95 -13.60
C ALA A 149 -34.64 1.71 -14.01
N LEU A 150 -35.79 1.29 -13.50
CA LEU A 150 -37.10 1.89 -13.72
C LEU A 150 -37.62 2.37 -12.36
N SER A 151 -37.41 3.63 -11.98
CA SER A 151 -38.08 4.21 -10.80
C SER A 151 -39.61 4.25 -10.98
N ARG A 152 -40.28 3.09 -10.91
CA ARG A 152 -41.72 2.87 -11.09
C ARG A 152 -42.15 1.60 -10.34
N GLY A 153 -42.12 1.64 -9.01
CA GLY A 153 -42.70 0.59 -8.16
C GLY A 153 -41.71 0.14 -7.10
N GLY A 154 -42.04 0.41 -5.83
CA GLY A 154 -41.09 0.36 -4.72
C GLY A 154 -40.38 -0.98 -4.58
N LEU A 155 -39.05 -0.91 -4.49
CA LEU A 155 -38.21 -1.97 -3.97
C LEU A 155 -38.76 -2.48 -2.64
N THR A 156 -38.73 -3.80 -2.44
CA THR A 156 -38.85 -4.30 -1.07
C THR A 156 -37.64 -3.81 -0.28
N LYS A 157 -37.86 -3.27 0.93
CA LYS A 157 -36.81 -2.72 1.80
C LYS A 157 -35.57 -3.65 1.91
N LYS A 158 -35.82 -4.97 1.94
CA LYS A 158 -34.80 -6.03 1.99
C LYS A 158 -33.91 -6.13 0.74
N GLY A 159 -34.46 -5.97 -0.46
CA GLY A 159 -33.67 -6.03 -1.70
C GLY A 159 -32.73 -4.83 -1.83
N TYR A 160 -33.21 -3.65 -1.44
CA TYR A 160 -32.38 -2.45 -1.36
C TYR A 160 -31.23 -2.62 -0.37
N GLU A 161 -31.51 -3.15 0.83
CA GLU A 161 -30.50 -3.44 1.86
C GLU A 161 -29.36 -4.36 1.34
N VAL A 162 -29.66 -5.35 0.49
CA VAL A 162 -28.63 -6.23 -0.09
C VAL A 162 -27.65 -5.46 -0.97
N LEU A 163 -28.16 -4.60 -1.87
CA LEU A 163 -27.31 -3.84 -2.80
C LEU A 163 -26.46 -2.79 -2.07
N GLU A 164 -27.01 -2.15 -1.04
CA GLU A 164 -26.28 -1.21 -0.17
C GLU A 164 -25.14 -1.90 0.59
N ILE A 165 -25.38 -3.10 1.13
CA ILE A 165 -24.34 -3.91 1.78
C ILE A 165 -23.25 -4.29 0.78
N GLU A 166 -23.62 -4.71 -0.44
CA GLU A 166 -22.67 -5.03 -1.50
C GLU A 166 -21.80 -3.82 -1.89
N ALA A 167 -22.39 -2.63 -2.04
CA ALA A 167 -21.65 -1.41 -2.37
C ALA A 167 -20.71 -0.96 -1.23
N HIS A 168 -21.12 -1.03 0.03
CA HIS A 168 -20.23 -0.82 1.17
C HIS A 168 -19.08 -1.84 1.20
N TYR A 169 -19.38 -3.10 0.89
CA TYR A 169 -18.37 -4.15 0.87
C TYR A 169 -17.38 -3.95 -0.28
N PHE A 170 -17.84 -3.49 -1.44
CA PHE A 170 -16.99 -3.10 -2.57
C PHE A 170 -16.02 -1.99 -2.17
N ALA A 171 -16.52 -0.90 -1.58
CA ALA A 171 -15.67 0.20 -1.11
C ALA A 171 -14.61 -0.30 -0.11
N ALA A 172 -15.01 -1.18 0.81
CA ALA A 172 -14.09 -1.78 1.76
C ALA A 172 -13.03 -2.67 1.11
N GLU A 173 -13.33 -3.40 0.02
CA GLU A 173 -12.36 -4.26 -0.68
C GLU A 173 -11.48 -3.50 -1.68
N VAL A 174 -11.94 -2.37 -2.23
CA VAL A 174 -11.09 -1.49 -3.05
C VAL A 174 -10.12 -0.72 -2.16
N MET A 175 -10.61 -0.04 -1.12
CA MET A 175 -9.77 0.82 -0.28
C MET A 175 -8.87 0.04 0.68
N MET A 176 -9.31 -1.14 1.14
CA MET A 176 -8.57 -2.01 2.07
C MET A 176 -8.66 -3.48 1.61
N PRO A 177 -8.00 -3.87 0.50
CA PRO A 177 -8.12 -5.23 -0.03
C PRO A 177 -7.73 -6.27 1.01
N THR A 178 -8.67 -7.14 1.36
CA THR A 178 -8.48 -8.13 2.44
C THR A 178 -7.30 -9.04 2.15
N VAL A 179 -7.07 -9.38 0.87
CA VAL A 179 -5.96 -10.23 0.46
C VAL A 179 -4.58 -9.67 0.79
N LEU A 180 -4.42 -8.35 0.82
CA LEU A 180 -3.16 -7.71 1.17
C LEU A 180 -2.93 -7.68 2.69
N MET A 181 -3.97 -7.87 3.51
CA MET A 181 -3.86 -7.86 4.97
C MET A 181 -2.97 -8.98 5.51
N LYS A 182 -2.87 -10.11 4.79
CA LYS A 182 -1.98 -11.24 5.14
C LYS A 182 -0.51 -10.85 5.32
N TYR A 183 -0.07 -9.78 4.66
CA TYR A 183 1.32 -9.33 4.68
C TYR A 183 1.61 -8.31 5.78
N PHE A 184 0.56 -7.79 6.42
CA PHE A 184 0.69 -6.88 7.55
C PHE A 184 0.51 -7.66 8.85
N HIS A 185 1.54 -8.38 9.27
CA HIS A 185 1.56 -9.06 10.57
C HIS A 185 1.43 -8.01 11.69
N HIS A 186 0.41 -8.14 12.55
CA HIS A 186 0.17 -7.29 13.72
C HIS A 186 -0.05 -5.78 13.42
N ILE A 187 -0.69 -5.43 12.30
CA ILE A 187 -1.09 -4.05 12.05
C ILE A 187 -2.20 -3.60 13.01
N SER A 188 -2.04 -2.45 13.67
CA SER A 188 -3.09 -1.88 14.51
C SER A 188 -4.18 -1.18 13.69
N VAL A 189 -5.35 -0.98 14.29
CA VAL A 189 -6.45 -0.22 13.68
C VAL A 189 -6.01 1.19 13.29
N GLU A 190 -5.23 1.87 14.12
CA GLU A 190 -4.71 3.22 13.84
C GLU A 190 -3.74 3.23 12.66
N LYS A 191 -2.89 2.20 12.53
CA LYS A 191 -2.01 2.07 11.37
C LYS A 191 -2.81 1.76 10.10
N MET A 192 -3.88 0.97 10.17
CA MET A 192 -4.78 0.76 9.02
C MET A 192 -5.47 2.05 8.59
N GLU A 193 -5.97 2.83 9.55
CA GLU A 193 -6.60 4.12 9.32
C GLU A 193 -5.68 5.06 8.53
N LEU A 194 -4.42 5.18 8.98
CA LEU A 194 -3.41 6.01 8.34
C LEU A 194 -2.93 5.42 7.01
N LEU A 195 -2.73 4.11 6.90
CA LEU A 195 -2.20 3.49 5.69
C LEU A 195 -3.19 3.56 4.52
N PHE A 196 -4.47 3.32 4.81
CA PHE A 196 -5.52 3.26 3.79
C PHE A 196 -6.32 4.57 3.64
N GLY A 197 -6.09 5.55 4.51
CA GLY A 197 -6.76 6.85 4.44
C GLY A 197 -8.27 6.78 4.72
N VAL A 198 -8.69 5.88 5.62
CA VAL A 198 -10.10 5.62 5.94
C VAL A 198 -10.48 6.10 7.33
N SER A 199 -11.77 6.10 7.69
CA SER A 199 -12.20 6.42 9.06
C SER A 199 -11.83 5.30 10.04
N GLU A 200 -11.78 5.62 11.34
CA GLU A 200 -11.52 4.63 12.40
C GLU A 200 -12.59 3.52 12.39
N GLU A 201 -13.86 3.87 12.13
CA GLU A 201 -14.96 2.90 12.05
C GLU A 201 -14.78 1.91 10.89
N ALA A 202 -14.37 2.40 9.72
CA ALA A 202 -14.09 1.56 8.57
C ALA A 202 -12.91 0.61 8.85
N ALA A 203 -11.83 1.13 9.45
CA ALA A 203 -10.67 0.35 9.85
C ALA A 203 -11.04 -0.72 10.89
N LYS A 204 -11.80 -0.38 11.95
CA LYS A 204 -12.28 -1.35 12.96
C LYS A 204 -13.13 -2.47 12.35
N LYS A 205 -14.06 -2.12 11.45
CA LYS A 205 -14.89 -3.11 10.75
C LYS A 205 -14.05 -4.07 9.91
N LYS A 206 -13.03 -3.56 9.20
CA LYS A 206 -12.10 -4.40 8.43
C LYS A 206 -11.24 -5.25 9.35
N TYR A 207 -10.65 -4.66 10.39
CA TYR A 207 -9.80 -5.36 11.36
C TYR A 207 -10.54 -6.55 12.00
N LYS A 208 -11.75 -6.32 12.52
CA LYS A 208 -12.60 -7.38 13.07
C LYS A 208 -12.89 -8.49 12.07
N ARG A 209 -13.22 -8.12 10.83
CA ARG A 209 -13.47 -9.11 9.77
C ARG A 209 -12.25 -9.99 9.50
N VAL A 210 -11.08 -9.39 9.38
CA VAL A 210 -9.88 -10.12 8.95
C VAL A 210 -9.21 -10.85 10.09
N PHE A 211 -8.97 -10.18 11.21
CA PHE A 211 -8.12 -10.70 12.29
C PHE A 211 -8.92 -11.36 13.42
N GLU A 212 -10.14 -10.91 13.74
CA GLU A 212 -10.95 -11.53 14.79
C GLU A 212 -11.80 -12.70 14.25
N THR A 213 -12.39 -12.54 13.05
CA THR A 213 -13.19 -13.61 12.43
C THR A 213 -12.41 -14.48 11.45
N SER A 214 -11.10 -14.23 11.27
CA SER A 214 -10.22 -14.96 10.34
C SER A 214 -10.75 -15.06 8.90
N TYR A 215 -11.55 -14.08 8.46
CA TYR A 215 -12.11 -14.08 7.12
C TYR A 215 -11.08 -13.58 6.12
N ILE A 216 -10.74 -14.45 5.18
CA ILE A 216 -9.86 -14.15 4.05
C ILE A 216 -10.55 -14.71 2.80
N PRO A 217 -10.89 -13.87 1.80
CA PRO A 217 -11.47 -14.38 0.57
C PRO A 217 -10.41 -15.14 -0.22
N ASP A 218 -10.76 -16.34 -0.67
CA ASP A 218 -10.00 -17.03 -1.70
C ASP A 218 -10.29 -16.33 -3.04
N SER A 219 -9.25 -15.81 -3.69
CA SER A 219 -9.39 -15.09 -4.95
C SER A 219 -8.30 -15.49 -5.94
N PRO A 220 -8.66 -15.86 -7.18
CA PRO A 220 -7.68 -16.06 -8.25
C PRO A 220 -6.82 -14.83 -8.56
N CYS A 221 -7.25 -13.65 -8.10
CA CYS A 221 -6.53 -12.39 -8.26
C CYS A 221 -5.49 -12.10 -7.18
N GLU A 222 -5.42 -12.92 -6.12
CA GLU A 222 -4.53 -12.71 -4.97
C GLU A 222 -3.07 -12.43 -5.38
N GLN A 223 -2.47 -13.34 -6.15
CA GLN A 223 -1.06 -13.21 -6.54
C GLN A 223 -0.83 -12.00 -7.47
N LYS A 224 -1.82 -11.65 -8.29
CA LYS A 224 -1.74 -10.49 -9.19
C LYS A 224 -1.81 -9.18 -8.41
N LEU A 225 -2.70 -9.09 -7.42
CA LEU A 225 -2.78 -7.92 -6.55
C LEU A 225 -1.51 -7.76 -5.74
N TYR A 226 -1.02 -8.85 -5.14
CA TYR A 226 0.22 -8.76 -4.38
C TYR A 226 1.39 -8.28 -5.26
N ARG A 227 1.51 -8.82 -6.48
CA ARG A 227 2.50 -8.37 -7.45
C ARG A 227 2.40 -6.87 -7.76
N ASN A 228 1.19 -6.34 -7.96
CA ASN A 228 0.99 -4.92 -8.25
C ASN A 228 1.31 -4.02 -7.05
N PHE A 229 0.94 -4.43 -5.83
CA PHE A 229 1.14 -3.64 -4.61
C PHE A 229 2.47 -3.93 -3.89
N PHE A 230 3.28 -4.88 -4.38
CA PHE A 230 4.50 -5.31 -3.69
C PHE A 230 5.46 -4.15 -3.43
N ASN A 231 5.71 -3.31 -4.44
CA ASN A 231 6.63 -2.18 -4.29
C ASN A 231 6.16 -1.21 -3.20
N PHE A 232 4.86 -0.98 -3.12
CA PHE A 232 4.26 -0.14 -2.07
C PHE A 232 4.43 -0.76 -0.68
N ILE A 233 4.08 -2.04 -0.53
CA ILE A 233 4.16 -2.78 0.73
C ILE A 233 5.59 -2.76 1.27
N GLU A 234 6.59 -2.92 0.39
CA GLU A 234 7.99 -3.01 0.78
C GLU A 234 8.63 -1.64 1.06
N ASN A 235 8.28 -0.59 0.31
CA ASN A 235 9.05 0.66 0.33
C ASN A 235 8.27 1.89 0.83
N ASP A 236 6.95 1.93 0.67
CA ASP A 236 6.15 3.15 0.83
C ASP A 236 5.21 3.15 2.05
N VAL A 237 5.08 2.04 2.79
CA VAL A 237 4.19 1.93 3.96
C VAL A 237 4.48 3.02 5.00
N ASP A 238 5.73 3.11 5.48
CA ASP A 238 6.11 4.08 6.52
C ASP A 238 6.00 5.52 6.03
N LYS A 239 6.40 5.77 4.77
CA LYS A 239 6.23 7.06 4.11
C LYS A 239 4.76 7.47 4.03
N THR A 240 3.87 6.53 3.71
CA THR A 240 2.43 6.78 3.59
C THR A 240 1.82 7.09 4.94
N ILE A 241 2.12 6.29 5.97
CA ILE A 241 1.69 6.54 7.35
C ILE A 241 2.19 7.92 7.81
N TYR A 242 3.47 8.22 7.63
CA TYR A 242 4.04 9.53 7.93
C TYR A 242 3.30 10.65 7.21
N THR A 243 3.08 10.50 5.90
CA THR A 243 2.41 11.52 5.08
C THR A 243 0.98 11.73 5.55
N ASN A 244 0.26 10.69 5.97
CA ASN A 244 -1.08 10.84 6.48
C ASN A 244 -1.12 11.45 7.90
N ILE A 245 -0.06 11.30 8.71
CA ILE A 245 0.08 12.02 9.99
C ILE A 245 0.38 13.52 9.77
N TYR A 246 1.21 13.85 8.77
CA TYR A 246 1.81 15.18 8.64
C TYR A 246 1.37 16.01 7.41
N GLY A 247 0.71 15.40 6.43
CA GLY A 247 0.49 15.92 5.08
C GLY A 247 -0.79 16.74 4.88
N SER A 248 -1.86 16.48 5.65
CA SER A 248 -3.13 17.21 5.50
C SER A 248 -3.72 17.62 6.85
N TRP A 249 -4.11 18.89 6.94
CA TRP A 249 -4.80 19.46 8.10
C TRP A 249 -6.12 18.73 8.34
N GLY A 250 -6.43 18.39 9.59
CA GLY A 250 -7.74 17.86 9.95
C GLY A 250 -7.75 16.51 10.67
N LEU A 251 -6.59 15.88 10.92
CA LEU A 251 -6.54 14.73 11.84
C LEU A 251 -6.99 15.16 13.25
N PRO A 252 -8.13 14.67 13.76
CA PRO A 252 -8.53 14.90 15.14
C PRO A 252 -7.50 14.23 16.05
N HIS A 253 -7.16 14.86 17.18
CA HIS A 253 -6.24 14.29 18.17
C HIS A 253 -4.91 13.76 17.58
N LYS A 254 -4.29 14.52 16.65
CA LYS A 254 -3.03 14.19 15.98
C LYS A 254 -1.94 13.61 16.89
N SER A 255 -1.85 14.07 18.14
CA SER A 255 -0.88 13.55 19.13
C SER A 255 -0.96 12.04 19.34
N LYS A 256 -2.15 11.42 19.21
CA LYS A 256 -2.33 9.96 19.27
C LYS A 256 -1.56 9.24 18.16
N TYR A 257 -1.46 9.84 16.98
CA TYR A 257 -0.89 9.21 15.78
C TYR A 257 0.60 9.46 15.62
N VAL A 258 1.14 10.56 16.19
CA VAL A 258 2.56 10.93 16.06
C VAL A 258 3.52 9.80 16.47
N PRO A 259 3.31 9.06 17.57
CA PRO A 259 4.19 7.94 17.93
C PRO A 259 4.21 6.80 16.90
N LEU A 260 3.15 6.63 16.10
CA LEU A 260 3.03 5.49 15.17
C LEU A 260 4.01 5.55 14.01
N CYS A 261 4.43 6.75 13.61
CA CYS A 261 5.51 6.95 12.64
C CYS A 261 6.08 8.36 12.75
N ARG A 262 7.40 8.45 12.97
CA ARG A 262 8.18 9.69 13.07
C ARG A 262 9.24 9.72 11.99
N LYS A 263 9.82 10.90 11.73
CA LYS A 263 10.99 11.06 10.85
C LYS A 263 12.15 11.61 11.67
N CYS A 264 13.27 10.90 11.69
CA CYS A 264 14.47 11.31 12.41
C CYS A 264 15.01 12.62 11.83
N SER A 265 15.32 13.60 12.68
CA SER A 265 15.89 14.88 12.27
C SER A 265 17.35 14.77 11.80
N GLY A 266 18.11 13.80 12.33
CA GLY A 266 19.52 13.60 11.99
C GLY A 266 19.75 12.89 10.66
N CYS A 267 18.92 11.90 10.32
CA CYS A 267 19.15 11.06 9.14
C CYS A 267 17.94 10.93 8.19
N LEU A 268 16.80 11.54 8.50
CA LEU A 268 15.54 11.51 7.73
C LEU A 268 14.89 10.13 7.60
N SER A 269 15.32 9.13 8.36
CA SER A 269 14.68 7.81 8.39
C SER A 269 13.28 7.87 8.97
N TYR A 270 12.35 7.13 8.38
CA TYR A 270 11.07 6.84 9.00
C TYR A 270 11.26 5.84 10.15
N VAL A 271 10.61 6.10 11.28
CA VAL A 271 10.70 5.27 12.49
C VAL A 271 9.27 4.99 12.98
N SER A 272 8.83 3.74 12.82
CA SER A 272 7.46 3.27 13.08
C SER A 272 7.29 2.49 14.39
N ASP A 273 8.35 2.42 15.19
CA ASP A 273 8.34 1.99 16.59
C ASP A 273 7.94 3.17 17.47
N SER A 274 6.82 3.03 18.20
CA SER A 274 6.30 4.07 19.10
C SER A 274 7.16 4.25 20.34
N GLU A 275 7.84 3.18 20.77
CA GLU A 275 8.64 3.17 22.01
C GLU A 275 10.09 3.61 21.77
N SER A 276 10.49 3.81 20.51
CA SER A 276 11.82 4.28 20.14
C SER A 276 12.10 5.68 20.72
N VAL A 277 13.12 5.76 21.57
CA VAL A 277 13.67 6.99 22.15
C VAL A 277 14.77 7.54 21.24
N PHE A 278 15.59 6.64 20.69
CA PHE A 278 16.67 6.92 19.74
C PHE A 278 16.36 6.31 18.37
N CYS A 279 16.82 6.98 17.32
CA CYS A 279 16.68 6.51 15.96
C CYS A 279 17.47 5.20 15.77
N PRO A 280 16.83 4.08 15.39
CA PRO A 280 17.53 2.81 15.23
C PRO A 280 18.53 2.80 14.06
N PHE A 281 18.50 3.83 13.20
CA PHE A 281 19.33 3.91 12.00
C PHE A 281 20.54 4.84 12.12
N CYS A 282 20.53 5.80 13.05
CA CYS A 282 21.67 6.71 13.25
C CYS A 282 22.02 6.99 14.72
N GLY A 283 21.23 6.53 15.69
CA GLY A 283 21.47 6.72 17.12
C GLY A 283 21.11 8.11 17.67
N GLU A 284 20.57 9.03 16.85
CA GLU A 284 20.13 10.35 17.32
C GLU A 284 18.81 10.25 18.09
N GLU A 285 18.63 11.06 19.12
CA GLU A 285 17.39 11.16 19.90
C GLU A 285 16.20 11.63 19.04
N MET A 286 15.06 10.92 19.10
CA MET A 286 13.91 11.16 18.22
C MET A 286 13.12 12.43 18.56
N ASN A 287 13.08 12.82 19.84
CA ASN A 287 12.24 13.90 20.35
C ASN A 287 13.07 15.07 20.91
N LYS A 288 14.24 15.33 20.31
CA LYS A 288 15.13 16.41 20.75
C LYS A 288 14.39 17.74 20.79
N GLU A 289 14.20 18.29 21.99
CA GLU A 289 13.54 19.59 22.14
C GLU A 289 14.38 20.67 21.48
N THR A 290 13.81 21.34 20.49
CA THR A 290 14.45 22.48 19.84
C THR A 290 13.85 23.76 20.40
N THR A 291 14.69 24.65 20.92
CA THR A 291 14.26 25.95 21.42
C THR A 291 14.00 26.88 20.25
N TYR A 292 12.76 27.34 20.11
CA TYR A 292 12.36 28.32 19.09
C TYR A 292 12.14 29.69 19.73
N ARG A 293 12.55 30.77 19.05
CA ARG A 293 12.31 32.15 19.53
C ARG A 293 10.83 32.53 19.47
N THR A 294 10.09 31.97 18.52
CA THR A 294 8.66 32.24 18.32
C THR A 294 7.91 31.00 17.84
N SER A 295 6.60 30.93 18.12
CA SER A 295 5.73 29.87 17.62
C SER A 295 5.62 29.84 16.09
N PHE A 296 5.71 31.00 15.43
CA PHE A 296 5.71 31.11 13.97
C PHE A 296 6.94 30.44 13.34
N GLN A 297 8.12 30.65 13.94
CA GLN A 297 9.34 30.00 13.50
C GLN A 297 9.22 28.48 13.65
N ARG A 298 8.79 28.01 14.82
CA ARG A 298 8.52 26.58 15.07
C ARG A 298 7.61 25.98 14.01
N PHE A 299 6.49 26.63 13.73
CA PHE A 299 5.51 26.13 12.78
C PHE A 299 6.07 26.07 11.35
N ARG A 300 6.78 27.12 10.90
CA ARG A 300 7.41 27.16 9.58
C ARG A 300 8.44 26.04 9.43
N ASP A 301 9.33 25.90 10.40
CA ASP A 301 10.42 24.93 10.35
C ASP A 301 9.85 23.49 10.39
N MET A 302 8.82 23.24 11.20
CA MET A 302 8.10 21.97 11.19
C MET A 302 7.45 21.66 9.83
N GLN A 303 6.77 22.63 9.21
CA GLN A 303 6.16 22.45 7.89
C GLN A 303 7.20 22.15 6.81
N GLN A 304 8.35 22.84 6.86
CA GLN A 304 9.46 22.58 5.95
C GLN A 304 10.04 21.19 6.17
N PHE A 305 10.28 20.81 7.43
CA PHE A 305 10.80 19.49 7.78
C PHE A 305 9.87 18.38 7.29
N TYR A 306 8.55 18.51 7.45
CA TYR A 306 7.58 17.50 7.01
C TYR A 306 7.60 17.25 5.50
N LYS A 307 7.89 18.29 4.71
CA LYS A 307 8.00 18.19 3.24
C LYS A 307 9.29 17.53 2.76
N LEU A 308 10.34 17.43 3.59
CA LEU A 308 11.57 16.75 3.21
C LEU A 308 11.29 15.26 2.93
N PRO A 309 11.85 14.68 1.86
CA PRO A 309 11.74 13.24 1.62
C PRO A 309 12.41 12.47 2.77
N GLY A 310 11.73 11.47 3.31
CA GLY A 310 12.33 10.53 4.25
C GLY A 310 12.89 9.31 3.54
N LYS A 311 13.52 8.42 4.30
CA LYS A 311 14.11 7.18 3.78
C LYS A 311 13.64 5.94 4.55
N SER A 312 13.45 4.86 3.81
CA SER A 312 13.19 3.51 4.32
C SER A 312 14.46 2.66 4.20
N HIS A 313 14.53 1.61 4.99
CA HIS A 313 15.71 0.76 5.16
C HIS A 313 15.39 -0.70 4.79
N PRO A 314 16.20 -1.38 3.97
CA PRO A 314 15.91 -2.73 3.50
C PRO A 314 16.01 -3.75 4.63
N ASN A 315 15.10 -4.73 4.63
CA ASN A 315 15.27 -5.91 5.48
C ASN A 315 16.35 -6.83 4.89
N LEU A 316 17.04 -7.58 5.75
CA LEU A 316 17.99 -8.61 5.33
C LEU A 316 17.30 -9.98 5.28
N LEU A 317 17.81 -10.89 4.46
CA LEU A 317 17.42 -12.31 4.51
C LEU A 317 17.80 -12.88 5.88
N ALA A 318 16.76 -13.17 6.64
CA ALA A 318 16.86 -13.66 7.99
C ALA A 318 15.83 -14.77 8.23
N GLU A 319 16.07 -15.52 9.29
CA GLU A 319 15.14 -16.48 9.87
C GLU A 319 14.91 -16.12 11.35
N SER A 320 13.75 -16.52 11.89
CA SER A 320 13.53 -16.48 13.33
C SER A 320 14.50 -17.43 14.01
N ALA A 321 15.21 -16.94 15.02
CA ALA A 321 16.10 -17.70 15.87
C ALA A 321 15.75 -17.40 17.34
N PHE A 322 15.93 -18.40 18.20
CA PHE A 322 15.81 -18.21 19.65
C PHE A 322 17.20 -18.08 20.24
N VAL A 323 17.42 -17.02 21.01
CA VAL A 323 18.62 -16.87 21.84
C VAL A 323 18.39 -17.46 23.23
N ASP A 324 19.46 -17.66 23.99
CA ASP A 324 19.39 -18.07 25.40
C ASP A 324 18.39 -17.17 26.14
N HIS A 325 17.49 -17.80 26.92
CA HIS A 325 16.30 -17.21 27.57
C HIS A 325 15.00 -17.16 26.75
N GLY A 326 14.97 -17.67 25.52
CA GLY A 326 13.73 -17.86 24.76
C GLY A 326 13.18 -16.58 24.12
N GLU A 327 14.00 -15.52 24.02
CA GLU A 327 13.66 -14.34 23.24
C GLU A 327 13.79 -14.65 21.74
N GLU A 328 12.75 -14.31 20.97
CA GLU A 328 12.79 -14.39 19.50
C GLU A 328 13.71 -13.29 18.96
N SER A 329 14.62 -13.66 18.07
CA SER A 329 15.60 -12.81 17.43
C SER A 329 15.68 -13.13 15.94
N GLU A 330 16.28 -12.22 15.17
CA GLU A 330 16.51 -12.42 13.73
C GLU A 330 17.96 -12.88 13.51
N ARG A 331 18.16 -14.01 12.82
CA ARG A 331 19.48 -14.51 12.41
C ARG A 331 19.63 -14.44 10.91
N VAL A 332 20.76 -13.94 10.41
CA VAL A 332 21.02 -13.92 8.96
C VAL A 332 21.18 -15.34 8.42
N ARG A 333 20.61 -15.60 7.24
CA ARG A 333 20.77 -16.89 6.54
C ARG A 333 22.07 -16.99 5.75
N ILE A 334 22.66 -15.85 5.42
CA ILE A 334 23.93 -15.74 4.68
C ILE A 334 24.83 -14.74 5.38
N CYS A 335 26.14 -14.95 5.34
CA CYS A 335 27.06 -13.96 5.86
C CYS A 335 27.19 -12.79 4.88
N TYR A 336 26.66 -11.62 5.22
CA TYR A 336 26.75 -10.42 4.36
C TYR A 336 28.16 -9.83 4.23
N ASN A 337 29.14 -10.35 4.98
CA ASN A 337 30.54 -9.94 4.86
C ASN A 337 31.32 -10.78 3.83
N CYS A 338 31.23 -12.11 3.91
CA CYS A 338 32.00 -13.04 3.07
C CYS A 338 31.14 -13.92 2.14
N LEU A 339 29.82 -13.74 2.15
CA LEU A 339 28.84 -14.55 1.41
C LEU A 339 28.87 -16.04 1.75
N ASN A 340 29.32 -16.41 2.95
CA ASN A 340 29.22 -17.79 3.38
C ASN A 340 27.74 -18.20 3.54
N HIS A 341 27.39 -19.34 2.95
CA HIS A 341 26.09 -20.01 3.08
C HIS A 341 26.15 -21.25 3.96
N ASP A 342 27.35 -21.79 4.23
CA ASP A 342 27.55 -22.94 5.11
C ASP A 342 27.66 -22.48 6.56
N ILE A 343 26.51 -22.14 7.14
CA ILE A 343 26.37 -21.66 8.50
C ILE A 343 25.64 -22.72 9.32
N SER A 344 26.31 -23.27 10.33
CA SER A 344 25.72 -24.26 11.22
C SER A 344 24.49 -23.72 11.97
N GLU A 345 23.56 -24.62 12.27
CA GLU A 345 22.40 -24.32 13.12
C GLU A 345 22.88 -23.82 14.50
N GLY A 346 22.28 -22.75 15.01
CA GLY A 346 22.68 -22.13 16.28
C GLY A 346 24.00 -21.35 16.26
N ALA A 347 24.70 -21.24 15.13
CA ALA A 347 25.92 -20.45 15.06
C ALA A 347 25.65 -18.96 15.34
N LEU A 348 26.41 -18.39 16.28
CA LEU A 348 26.35 -16.95 16.63
C LEU A 348 27.25 -16.08 15.74
N TYR A 349 28.26 -16.69 15.14
CA TYR A 349 29.27 -16.05 14.30
C TYR A 349 29.52 -16.87 13.04
N CYS A 350 29.87 -16.19 11.95
CA CYS A 350 30.33 -16.84 10.74
C CYS A 350 31.66 -17.58 10.99
N ASN A 351 31.70 -18.88 10.68
CA ASN A 351 32.87 -19.75 10.73
C ASN A 351 34.01 -19.34 9.76
N ILE A 352 33.74 -18.53 8.73
CA ILE A 352 34.76 -18.06 7.78
C ILE A 352 35.38 -16.73 8.22
N CYS A 353 34.57 -15.72 8.49
CA CYS A 353 35.07 -14.36 8.73
C CYS A 353 34.78 -13.79 10.14
N GLY A 354 34.17 -14.58 11.04
CA GLY A 354 33.88 -14.16 12.41
C GLY A 354 32.78 -13.09 12.56
N GLN A 355 32.06 -12.74 11.50
CA GLN A 355 30.98 -11.75 11.55
C GLN A 355 29.83 -12.26 12.43
N PRO A 356 29.36 -11.49 13.42
CA PRO A 356 28.12 -11.80 14.16
C PRO A 356 26.96 -12.07 13.22
N LEU A 357 26.13 -13.08 13.52
CA LEU A 357 24.98 -13.49 12.72
C LEU A 357 23.63 -13.02 13.27
N LEU A 358 23.64 -12.51 14.50
CA LEU A 358 22.49 -11.96 15.23
C LEU A 358 22.82 -10.51 15.62
N ASN A 359 21.78 -9.71 15.88
CA ASN A 359 21.95 -8.36 16.41
C ASN A 359 21.65 -8.26 17.90
N TYR A 360 22.50 -7.54 18.63
CA TYR A 360 22.45 -7.46 20.08
C TYR A 360 22.95 -6.09 20.57
N CYS A 361 22.29 -5.56 21.61
CA CYS A 361 22.75 -4.37 22.32
C CYS A 361 23.47 -4.77 23.61
N GLU A 362 24.78 -4.49 23.68
CA GLU A 362 25.59 -4.82 24.88
C GLU A 362 25.20 -4.00 26.11
N LYS A 363 24.67 -2.79 25.92
CA LYS A 363 24.33 -1.87 27.02
C LYS A 363 23.01 -2.21 27.69
N GLU A 364 22.00 -2.56 26.89
CA GLU A 364 20.65 -2.91 27.37
C GLU A 364 20.47 -4.42 27.52
N HIS A 365 21.49 -5.22 27.17
CA HIS A 365 21.48 -6.68 27.21
C HIS A 365 20.24 -7.29 26.55
N LYS A 366 19.93 -6.88 25.31
CA LYS A 366 18.78 -7.37 24.56
C LYS A 366 19.08 -7.64 23.09
N SER A 367 18.36 -8.62 22.54
CA SER A 367 18.32 -8.86 21.10
C SER A 367 17.56 -7.75 20.38
N LEU A 368 18.00 -7.43 19.18
CA LEU A 368 17.41 -6.39 18.33
C LEU A 368 17.21 -6.92 16.91
N ARG A 369 16.40 -6.24 16.10
CA ARG A 369 16.24 -6.62 14.70
C ARG A 369 17.53 -6.39 13.93
N LEU A 370 17.83 -7.18 12.91
CA LEU A 370 19.07 -7.04 12.14
C LEU A 370 19.21 -5.67 11.47
N LYS A 371 18.07 -5.04 11.15
CA LYS A 371 18.03 -3.71 10.53
C LYS A 371 18.23 -2.53 11.48
N GLU A 372 18.50 -2.80 12.75
CA GLU A 372 18.68 -1.78 13.79
C GLU A 372 20.17 -1.65 14.15
N PRO A 373 20.96 -0.88 13.36
CA PRO A 373 22.38 -0.66 13.66
C PRO A 373 22.61 0.12 14.96
N TYR A 374 21.57 0.77 15.51
CA TYR A 374 21.61 1.46 16.79
C TYR A 374 20.44 1.01 17.67
N CYS A 375 20.67 0.93 18.98
CA CYS A 375 19.64 0.54 19.93
C CYS A 375 18.59 1.65 20.08
N SER A 376 17.31 1.31 19.89
CA SER A 376 16.19 2.26 19.99
C SER A 376 15.97 2.83 21.40
N SER A 377 16.51 2.17 22.43
CA SER A 377 16.36 2.60 23.84
C SER A 377 17.53 3.45 24.36
N CYS A 378 18.76 3.20 23.90
CA CYS A 378 19.96 3.84 24.48
C CYS A 378 20.88 4.52 23.47
N GLY A 379 20.59 4.41 22.17
CA GLY A 379 21.35 5.05 21.09
C GLY A 379 22.72 4.44 20.79
N SER A 380 23.16 3.40 21.52
CA SER A 380 24.46 2.78 21.29
C SER A 380 24.48 1.98 19.98
N GLN A 381 25.65 1.93 19.34
CA GLN A 381 25.87 0.98 18.25
C GLN A 381 25.63 -0.45 18.73
N THR A 382 24.98 -1.24 17.89
CA THR A 382 24.71 -2.64 18.15
C THR A 382 25.84 -3.52 17.62
N ARG A 383 25.89 -4.79 18.06
CA ARG A 383 26.89 -5.76 17.60
C ARG A 383 26.88 -5.94 16.07
N PHE A 384 25.73 -5.77 15.43
CA PHE A 384 25.57 -5.94 13.98
C PHE A 384 25.67 -4.61 13.19
N CYS A 385 25.86 -3.47 13.87
CA CYS A 385 25.87 -2.11 13.30
C CYS A 385 26.73 -1.96 12.04
N SER A 386 28.02 -2.27 12.15
CA SER A 386 28.99 -2.12 11.05
C SER A 386 28.63 -2.98 9.84
N CYS A 387 28.13 -4.20 10.08
CA CYS A 387 27.73 -5.10 9.00
C CYS A 387 26.46 -4.62 8.30
N TYR A 388 25.45 -4.21 9.07
CA TYR A 388 24.22 -3.68 8.50
C TYR A 388 24.48 -2.44 7.64
N LEU A 389 25.21 -1.45 8.16
CA LEU A 389 25.48 -0.20 7.43
C LEU A 389 26.24 -0.46 6.11
N LYS A 390 27.24 -1.34 6.11
CA LYS A 390 27.95 -1.75 4.89
C LYS A 390 27.03 -2.47 3.90
N THR A 391 26.16 -3.34 4.41
CA THR A 391 25.23 -4.13 3.60
C THR A 391 24.16 -3.25 2.98
N GLU A 392 23.56 -2.36 3.75
CA GLU A 392 22.58 -1.39 3.27
C GLU A 392 23.16 -0.53 2.15
N GLN A 393 24.36 0.03 2.34
CA GLN A 393 25.03 0.80 1.29
C GLN A 393 25.22 -0.01 0.00
N ARG A 394 25.57 -1.30 0.12
CA ARG A 394 25.69 -2.21 -1.04
C ARG A 394 24.34 -2.40 -1.73
N LEU A 395 23.28 -2.70 -0.97
CA LEU A 395 21.93 -2.94 -1.50
C LEU A 395 21.34 -1.68 -2.16
N MET A 396 21.53 -0.50 -1.55
CA MET A 396 21.05 0.77 -2.12
C MET A 396 21.74 1.08 -3.46
N ARG A 397 23.05 0.81 -3.59
CA ARG A 397 23.78 0.96 -4.87
C ARG A 397 23.30 0.02 -5.98
N ILE A 398 22.68 -1.10 -5.62
CA ILE A 398 22.11 -2.06 -6.59
C ILE A 398 20.71 -1.61 -7.02
N LYS A 399 19.90 -1.12 -6.07
CA LYS A 399 18.57 -0.56 -6.34
C LYS A 399 18.66 0.69 -7.24
N ASP A 400 19.53 1.64 -6.93
CA ASP A 400 19.75 2.84 -7.74
C ASP A 400 20.91 2.64 -8.73
N CYS A 401 20.65 1.81 -9.73
CA CYS A 401 21.63 1.53 -10.77
C CYS A 401 21.66 2.63 -11.87
N SER A 402 20.62 3.47 -11.95
CA SER A 402 20.39 4.49 -12.99
C SER A 402 21.53 5.51 -13.22
N GLY A 403 22.38 5.73 -12.23
CA GLY A 403 23.48 6.70 -12.27
C GLY A 403 24.88 6.11 -12.51
N GLN A 404 25.02 4.84 -12.91
CA GLN A 404 26.33 4.22 -13.12
C GLN A 404 26.84 4.42 -14.55
N ASP A 405 28.12 4.80 -14.71
CA ASP A 405 28.78 4.84 -16.02
C ASP A 405 28.85 3.42 -16.60
N GLY A 406 28.25 3.22 -17.79
CA GLY A 406 28.14 1.89 -18.43
C GLY A 406 26.70 1.41 -18.67
N PHE A 407 25.69 2.20 -18.27
CA PHE A 407 24.30 1.99 -18.70
C PHE A 407 24.17 2.22 -20.21
N SER A 408 24.35 1.14 -21.00
CA SER A 408 24.05 1.15 -22.44
C SER A 408 22.53 1.28 -22.65
N TYR A 409 22.11 1.61 -23.86
CA TYR A 409 20.70 1.76 -24.22
C TYR A 409 19.88 0.45 -24.17
N ASP A 410 20.48 -0.68 -23.76
CA ASP A 410 19.88 -2.03 -23.78
C ASP A 410 19.36 -2.51 -22.42
N TRP A 411 19.41 -1.67 -21.38
CA TRP A 411 18.94 -2.03 -20.04
C TRP A 411 17.43 -1.75 -19.91
N MET A 412 16.62 -2.80 -19.86
CA MET A 412 15.19 -2.73 -19.53
C MET A 412 14.92 -3.41 -18.18
N GLN A 413 14.34 -2.66 -17.22
CA GLN A 413 13.88 -3.24 -15.97
C GLN A 413 12.65 -4.12 -16.24
N TYR A 414 12.75 -5.41 -15.94
CA TYR A 414 11.62 -6.33 -16.10
C TYR A 414 10.44 -5.89 -15.19
N PRO A 415 9.22 -5.76 -15.75
CA PRO A 415 8.03 -5.47 -14.94
C PRO A 415 7.89 -6.51 -13.83
N PHE A 416 7.75 -6.04 -12.58
CA PHE A 416 7.62 -6.91 -11.40
C PHE A 416 8.89 -7.69 -11.00
N TRP A 417 10.09 -7.31 -11.46
CA TRP A 417 11.35 -7.94 -11.03
C TRP A 417 11.49 -8.01 -9.51
N ALA A 418 11.19 -6.91 -8.80
CA ALA A 418 11.24 -6.86 -7.35
C ALA A 418 10.30 -7.88 -6.68
N TYR A 419 9.12 -8.13 -7.29
CA TYR A 419 8.20 -9.17 -6.83
C TYR A 419 8.74 -10.58 -7.08
N ILE A 420 9.41 -10.83 -8.21
CA ILE A 420 10.05 -12.11 -8.48
C ILE A 420 11.15 -12.37 -7.44
N GLN A 421 12.04 -11.39 -7.22
CA GLN A 421 13.07 -11.47 -6.18
C GLN A 421 12.43 -11.82 -4.84
N MET A 422 11.43 -11.06 -4.39
CA MET A 422 10.74 -11.33 -3.14
C MET A 422 10.12 -12.74 -3.06
N LYS A 423 9.54 -13.27 -4.14
CA LYS A 423 9.01 -14.65 -4.15
C LYS A 423 10.13 -15.67 -3.93
N ILE A 424 11.26 -15.47 -4.58
CA ILE A 424 12.42 -16.37 -4.46
C ILE A 424 13.09 -16.23 -3.09
N LEU A 425 13.13 -15.01 -2.56
CA LEU A 425 13.73 -14.65 -1.28
C LEU A 425 12.86 -14.98 -0.06
N SER A 426 11.60 -15.36 -0.26
CA SER A 426 10.66 -15.71 0.81
C SER A 426 11.23 -16.84 1.71
N PRO A 427 11.02 -16.80 3.04
CA PRO A 427 11.56 -17.82 3.96
C PRO A 427 11.19 -19.25 3.58
N HIS A 428 9.96 -19.46 3.09
CA HIS A 428 9.41 -20.77 2.68
C HIS A 428 9.67 -21.11 1.21
N SER A 429 10.44 -20.29 0.51
CA SER A 429 10.82 -20.54 -0.87
C SER A 429 11.68 -21.81 -0.97
N PRO A 430 11.40 -22.70 -1.95
CA PRO A 430 12.16 -23.95 -2.15
C PRO A 430 13.57 -23.70 -2.73
N PHE A 431 13.89 -22.46 -3.09
CA PHE A 431 15.17 -22.12 -3.70
C PHE A 431 16.31 -22.10 -2.68
N SER A 432 17.50 -22.51 -3.12
CA SER A 432 18.71 -22.54 -2.28
C SER A 432 19.16 -21.15 -1.86
N ASP A 433 19.90 -21.08 -0.76
CA ASP A 433 20.46 -19.81 -0.28
C ASP A 433 21.53 -19.26 -1.25
N ASP A 434 22.16 -20.11 -2.08
CA ASP A 434 23.00 -19.68 -3.20
C ASP A 434 22.24 -18.83 -4.22
N LEU A 435 21.05 -19.28 -4.64
CA LEU A 435 20.24 -18.53 -5.59
C LEU A 435 19.70 -17.25 -4.96
N LYS A 436 19.28 -17.32 -3.69
CA LYS A 436 18.78 -16.15 -2.97
C LYS A 436 19.86 -15.08 -2.80
N SER A 437 21.07 -15.45 -2.42
CA SER A 437 22.17 -14.50 -2.30
C SER A 437 22.59 -13.93 -3.66
N ALA A 438 22.70 -14.76 -4.70
CA ALA A 438 22.95 -14.28 -6.05
C ALA A 438 21.90 -13.25 -6.50
N LEU A 439 20.63 -13.51 -6.21
CA LEU A 439 19.52 -12.63 -6.58
C LEU A 439 19.52 -11.30 -5.83
N LEU A 440 19.90 -11.27 -4.54
CA LEU A 440 20.08 -10.03 -3.78
C LEU A 440 21.08 -9.08 -4.43
N TYR A 441 22.10 -9.63 -5.10
CA TYR A 441 23.19 -8.88 -5.72
C TYR A 441 23.08 -8.81 -7.26
N SER A 442 21.90 -9.08 -7.82
CA SER A 442 21.67 -9.12 -9.27
C SER A 442 20.56 -8.17 -9.73
N ASN A 443 20.66 -7.75 -10.99
CA ASN A 443 19.57 -7.14 -11.76
C ASN A 443 19.31 -8.00 -13.01
N ALA A 444 18.08 -8.03 -13.51
CA ALA A 444 17.70 -8.79 -14.70
C ALA A 444 17.45 -7.88 -15.91
N SER A 445 17.71 -8.40 -17.11
CA SER A 445 17.35 -7.79 -18.39
C SER A 445 16.73 -8.81 -19.35
N VAL A 446 15.96 -8.35 -20.33
CA VAL A 446 15.34 -9.20 -21.36
C VAL A 446 15.72 -8.66 -22.74
N PHE A 447 16.15 -9.54 -23.63
CA PHE A 447 16.37 -9.25 -25.05
C PHE A 447 15.13 -9.65 -25.88
N ASP A 448 15.10 -9.21 -27.15
CA ASP A 448 14.02 -9.49 -28.11
C ASP A 448 13.71 -10.99 -28.32
N SER A 449 14.53 -11.90 -27.79
CA SER A 449 14.36 -13.36 -27.85
C SER A 449 13.46 -13.98 -26.77
N TYR A 450 12.89 -13.19 -25.83
CA TYR A 450 12.17 -13.69 -24.63
C TYR A 450 13.06 -14.47 -23.63
N GLU A 451 14.38 -14.48 -23.80
CA GLU A 451 15.32 -15.02 -22.80
C GLU A 451 15.58 -13.97 -21.70
N ILE A 452 15.51 -14.41 -20.43
CA ILE A 452 15.83 -13.58 -19.26
C ILE A 452 17.28 -13.86 -18.87
N ASP A 453 18.16 -12.88 -19.09
CA ASP A 453 19.52 -12.95 -18.59
C ASP A 453 19.63 -12.26 -17.23
N LEU A 454 20.19 -12.99 -16.25
CA LEU A 454 20.45 -12.49 -14.90
C LEU A 454 21.89 -11.94 -14.84
N PHE A 455 22.02 -10.63 -14.73
CA PHE A 455 23.31 -9.99 -14.54
C PHE A 455 23.57 -9.82 -13.05
N ILE A 456 24.38 -10.74 -12.52
CA ILE A 456 24.93 -10.64 -11.18
C ILE A 456 26.02 -9.58 -11.24
N ARG A 457 25.93 -8.53 -10.42
CA ARG A 457 27.06 -7.61 -10.27
C ARG A 457 28.17 -8.39 -9.58
N ALA A 458 29.13 -8.87 -10.37
CA ALA A 458 30.33 -9.48 -9.82
C ALA A 458 30.92 -8.50 -8.80
N MET A 459 31.08 -8.97 -7.56
CA MET A 459 31.83 -8.21 -6.58
C MET A 459 33.21 -7.99 -7.16
N ASN A 460 33.55 -6.74 -7.50
CA ASN A 460 34.96 -6.41 -7.65
C ASN A 460 35.61 -6.80 -6.32
N SER A 461 36.52 -7.76 -6.44
CA SER A 461 37.25 -8.49 -5.41
C SER A 461 37.68 -7.61 -4.24
N ILE A 462 37.39 -8.12 -3.03
CA ILE A 462 38.05 -7.96 -1.71
C ILE A 462 38.61 -6.57 -1.38
#